data_AF-A0A520E8V3-F1
#
_entry.id   AF-A0A520E8V3-F1
#
_cell.length_a   1.000
_cell.length_b   1.000
_cell.length_c   1.000
_cell.angle_alpha   90.00
_cell.angle_beta   90.00
_cell.angle_gamma   90.00
#
_symmetry.space_group_name_H-M   'P 1'
#
loop_
_entity.id
_entity.type
_entity.pdbx_description
1 polymer ?
#
loop_
_entity_poly.entity_id
_entity_poly.type
_entity_poly.pdbx_seq_one_letter_code
_entity_poly.pdbx_strand_id
1 'polypeptide(L)'
;SVLIAADDVSLLDAAASILDHAREDLDHRDWDVVQLGHDAKSADGALIDGSALLRTSPENRGVHAVLVHSRAFERILDAIADPEVDPEAFEKWAGHYQTLGNYLVDANAGGALTCLTLAPGIASTRSLIRSGAIESEYSRRFSL
;
A
#
# COMPACT_ATOMS: atom_id res chain seq x y z
N SER A 1 -1.08 1.35 -14.56
CA SER A 1 -0.88 0.72 -13.24
C SER A 1 -1.88 -0.43 -13.08
N VAL A 2 -1.65 -1.31 -12.11
CA VAL A 2 -2.53 -2.44 -11.78
C VAL A 2 -2.93 -2.32 -10.30
N LEU A 3 -4.19 -2.56 -9.98
CA LEU A 3 -4.68 -2.65 -8.60
C LEU A 3 -4.55 -4.10 -8.12
N ILE A 4 -3.86 -4.31 -7.01
CA ILE A 4 -3.77 -5.59 -6.31
C ILE A 4 -4.43 -5.41 -4.95
N ALA A 5 -5.41 -6.25 -4.62
CA ALA A 5 -6.12 -6.20 -3.35
C ALA A 5 -6.36 -7.61 -2.80
N ALA A 6 -6.41 -7.72 -1.47
CA ALA A 6 -6.94 -8.92 -0.83
C ALA A 6 -8.43 -9.10 -1.17
N ASP A 7 -8.91 -10.34 -1.11
CA ASP A 7 -10.25 -10.76 -1.54
C ASP A 7 -11.38 -10.18 -0.67
N ASP A 8 -11.08 -9.83 0.57
CA ASP A 8 -12.02 -9.29 1.55
C ASP A 8 -11.94 -7.76 1.75
N VAL A 9 -11.27 -7.06 0.82
CA VAL A 9 -11.13 -5.60 0.84
C VAL A 9 -12.43 -4.91 0.44
N SER A 10 -12.75 -3.87 1.18
CA SER A 10 -13.76 -2.87 0.83
C SER A 10 -13.09 -1.51 0.67
N LEU A 11 -13.51 -0.79 -0.36
CA LEU A 11 -13.14 0.61 -0.56
C LEU A 11 -14.13 1.51 0.19
N LEU A 12 -13.65 2.63 0.72
CA LEU A 12 -14.49 3.68 1.30
C LEU A 12 -15.27 4.42 0.20
N ASP A 13 -16.42 5.01 0.53
CA ASP A 13 -17.29 5.68 -0.44
C ASP A 13 -16.58 6.85 -1.17
N ALA A 14 -15.67 7.55 -0.50
CA ALA A 14 -14.86 8.64 -1.05
C ALA A 14 -13.62 8.16 -1.85
N ALA A 15 -13.42 6.84 -2.04
CA ALA A 15 -12.22 6.31 -2.66
C ALA A 15 -11.97 6.87 -4.07
N ALA A 16 -13.02 7.00 -4.89
CA ALA A 16 -12.89 7.51 -6.25
C ALA A 16 -12.36 8.95 -6.29
N SER A 17 -12.95 9.84 -5.49
CA SER A 17 -12.53 11.25 -5.47
C SER A 17 -11.12 11.41 -4.91
N ILE A 18 -10.74 10.65 -3.89
CA ILE A 18 -9.39 10.69 -3.31
C ILE A 18 -8.36 10.16 -4.31
N LEU A 19 -8.67 9.07 -5.04
CA LEU A 19 -7.79 8.53 -6.07
C LEU A 19 -7.60 9.49 -7.24
N ASP A 20 -8.66 10.18 -7.67
CA ASP A 20 -8.57 11.17 -8.74
C ASP A 20 -7.64 12.34 -8.35
N HIS A 21 -7.74 12.84 -7.11
CA HIS A 21 -6.82 13.88 -6.63
C HIS A 21 -5.39 13.36 -6.47
N ALA A 22 -5.21 12.15 -5.93
CA ALA A 22 -3.90 11.55 -5.77
C ALA A 22 -3.23 11.28 -7.14
N ARG A 23 -4.01 11.02 -8.19
CA ARG A 23 -3.49 10.80 -9.54
C ARG A 23 -2.76 12.02 -10.09
N GLU A 24 -3.29 13.23 -9.87
CA GLU A 24 -2.62 14.47 -10.28
C GLU A 24 -1.25 14.62 -9.60
N ASP A 25 -1.17 14.30 -8.31
CA ASP A 25 0.10 14.29 -7.58
C ASP A 25 1.07 13.21 -8.09
N LEU A 26 0.56 12.03 -8.44
CA LEU A 26 1.35 10.89 -8.91
C LEU A 26 1.91 11.10 -10.32
N ASP A 27 1.21 11.82 -11.19
CA ASP A 27 1.66 12.10 -12.57
C ASP A 27 2.95 12.97 -12.60
N HIS A 28 3.28 13.63 -11.49
CA HIS A 28 4.45 14.48 -11.34
C HIS A 28 5.55 13.88 -10.44
N ARG A 29 5.42 12.61 -10.06
CA ARG A 29 6.31 11.97 -9.08
C ARG A 29 6.81 10.62 -9.58
N ASP A 30 8.02 10.27 -9.17
CA ASP A 30 8.48 8.89 -9.27
C ASP A 30 7.84 8.06 -8.16
N TRP A 31 7.14 7.00 -8.56
CA TRP A 31 6.60 6.01 -7.67
C TRP A 31 6.61 4.64 -8.33
N ASP A 32 6.63 3.60 -7.52
CA ASP A 32 6.52 2.20 -7.96
C ASP A 32 5.25 1.56 -7.38
N VAL A 33 4.94 1.84 -6.10
CA VAL A 33 3.77 1.30 -5.41
C VAL A 33 3.09 2.39 -4.58
N VAL A 34 1.76 2.46 -4.64
CA VAL A 34 0.94 3.26 -3.71
C VAL A 34 0.10 2.33 -2.84
N GLN A 35 0.33 2.38 -1.54
CA GLN A 35 -0.45 1.66 -0.54
C GLN A 35 -1.76 2.41 -0.29
N LEU A 36 -2.88 1.72 -0.52
CA LEU A 36 -4.23 2.31 -0.46
C LEU A 36 -4.92 2.10 0.90
N GLY A 37 -4.31 1.34 1.80
CA GLY A 37 -4.76 1.16 3.18
C GLY A 37 -3.61 1.47 4.15
N HIS A 38 -3.94 1.80 5.39
CA HIS A 38 -2.96 2.18 6.40
C HIS A 38 -3.26 1.50 7.73
N ASP A 39 -2.37 0.65 8.24
CA ASP A 39 -2.58 0.09 9.58
C ASP A 39 -2.68 1.23 10.60
N ALA A 40 -3.73 1.26 11.42
CA ALA A 40 -3.92 2.25 12.48
C ALA A 40 -2.73 2.30 13.47
N LYS A 41 -1.91 1.24 13.52
CA LYS A 41 -0.66 1.18 14.31
C LYS A 41 0.56 1.72 13.57
N SER A 42 0.49 1.91 12.26
CA SER A 42 1.59 2.49 11.49
C SER A 42 1.68 3.97 11.82
N ALA A 43 2.88 4.41 12.21
CA ALA A 43 3.13 5.82 12.40
C ALA A 43 2.72 6.57 11.14
N ASP A 44 1.95 7.64 11.35
CA ASP A 44 1.62 8.62 10.33
C ASP A 44 2.95 9.13 9.73
N GLY A 45 3.31 8.58 8.56
CA GLY A 45 4.50 9.01 7.83
C GLY A 45 4.42 10.50 7.52
N ALA A 46 5.54 11.10 7.12
CA ALA A 46 5.53 12.49 6.69
C ALA A 46 4.75 12.63 5.37
N LEU A 47 3.93 13.68 5.26
CA LEU A 47 3.44 14.13 3.96
C LEU A 47 4.64 14.48 3.08
N ILE A 48 4.55 14.09 1.82
CA ILE A 48 5.57 14.46 0.84
C ILE A 48 5.39 15.94 0.51
N ASP A 49 6.49 16.66 0.32
CA ASP A 49 6.46 18.06 -0.06
C ASP A 49 5.57 18.30 -1.29
N GLY A 50 4.66 19.27 -1.16
CA GLY A 50 3.69 19.64 -2.19
C GLY A 50 2.53 18.66 -2.38
N SER A 51 2.38 17.66 -1.52
CA SER A 51 1.27 16.69 -1.57
C SER A 51 0.36 16.86 -0.36
N ALA A 52 -0.95 16.79 -0.60
CA ALA A 52 -1.95 16.77 0.46
C ALA A 52 -2.35 15.35 0.90
N LEU A 53 -2.07 14.34 0.06
CA LEU A 53 -2.62 12.99 0.20
C LEU A 53 -1.55 11.88 0.26
N LEU A 54 -0.38 12.09 -0.34
CA LEU A 54 0.70 11.12 -0.38
C LEU A 54 1.71 11.32 0.75
N ARG A 55 2.11 10.21 1.35
CA ARG A 55 3.10 10.12 2.42
C ARG A 55 4.17 9.09 2.08
N THR A 56 5.31 9.20 2.74
CA THR A 56 6.25 8.08 2.89
C THR A 56 6.05 7.48 4.28
N SER A 57 5.47 6.28 4.36
CA SER A 57 5.39 5.55 5.63
C SER A 57 6.50 4.50 5.70
N PRO A 58 7.44 4.61 6.67
CA PRO A 58 8.52 3.63 6.82
C PRO A 58 8.02 2.30 7.40
N GLU A 59 6.79 2.22 7.90
CA GLU A 59 6.33 1.07 8.70
C GLU A 59 4.94 0.55 8.32
N ASN A 60 4.36 0.99 7.19
CA ASN A 60 3.03 0.54 6.78
C ASN A 60 3.02 -0.91 6.28
N ARG A 61 2.90 -1.84 7.23
CA ARG A 61 2.94 -3.30 7.02
C ARG A 61 1.55 -3.95 6.89
N GLY A 62 0.49 -3.29 7.35
CA GLY A 62 -0.89 -3.79 7.29
C GLY A 62 -1.64 -3.35 6.04
N VAL A 63 -1.01 -3.47 4.87
CA VAL A 63 -1.60 -3.04 3.61
C VAL A 63 -2.45 -4.13 3.00
N HIS A 64 -3.70 -3.80 2.69
CA HIS A 64 -4.66 -4.74 2.10
C HIS A 64 -4.91 -4.49 0.61
N ALA A 65 -4.57 -3.30 0.11
CA ALA A 65 -4.63 -2.99 -1.31
C ALA A 65 -3.50 -2.05 -1.72
N VAL A 66 -2.95 -2.27 -2.92
CA VAL A 66 -1.90 -1.47 -3.51
C VAL A 66 -2.18 -1.18 -4.98
N LEU A 67 -1.81 0.02 -5.41
CA LEU A 67 -1.67 0.34 -6.82
C LEU A 67 -0.19 0.15 -7.21
N VAL A 68 0.07 -0.67 -8.23
CA VAL A 68 1.42 -0.96 -8.71
C VAL A 68 1.63 -0.29 -10.06
N HIS A 69 2.70 0.49 -10.21
CA HIS A 69 3.09 1.06 -11.49
C HIS A 69 3.52 -0.08 -12.44
N SER A 70 3.20 0.01 -13.73
CA SER A 70 3.48 -1.07 -14.68
C SER A 70 4.96 -1.46 -14.73
N ARG A 71 5.86 -0.47 -14.67
CA ARG A 71 7.32 -0.68 -14.59
C ARG A 71 7.81 -1.44 -13.35
N ALA A 72 7.04 -1.38 -12.26
CA ALA A 72 7.40 -1.98 -10.98
C ALA A 72 6.87 -3.41 -10.85
N PHE A 73 5.85 -3.76 -11.62
CA PHE A 73 5.19 -5.07 -11.53
C PHE A 73 6.16 -6.22 -11.77
N GLU A 74 6.91 -6.17 -12.87
CA GLU A 74 7.92 -7.20 -13.20
C GLU A 74 9.02 -7.26 -12.13
N ARG A 75 9.49 -6.11 -11.63
CA ARG A 75 10.53 -6.07 -10.57
C ARG A 75 10.08 -6.73 -9.28
N ILE A 76 8.79 -6.65 -8.96
CA ILE A 76 8.20 -7.33 -7.79
C ILE A 76 8.16 -8.83 -8.04
N LEU A 77 7.73 -9.26 -9.23
CA LEU A 77 7.70 -10.69 -9.58
C LEU A 77 9.10 -11.30 -9.57
N ASP A 78 10.10 -10.61 -10.13
CA ASP A 78 11.50 -11.05 -10.13
C ASP A 78 12.10 -11.18 -8.72
N ALA A 79 11.55 -10.46 -7.74
CA ALA A 79 11.99 -10.54 -6.35
C ALA A 79 11.41 -11.76 -5.60
N ILE A 80 10.40 -12.42 -6.17
CA ILE A 80 9.76 -13.61 -5.62
C ILE A 80 10.38 -14.82 -6.31
N ALA A 81 10.98 -15.73 -5.55
CA ALA A 81 11.51 -16.96 -6.11
C ALA A 81 10.39 -17.78 -6.77
N ASP A 82 10.65 -18.33 -7.95
CA ASP A 82 9.67 -19.16 -8.66
C ASP A 82 9.48 -20.49 -7.90
N PRO A 83 8.27 -20.79 -7.39
CA PRO A 83 8.02 -21.99 -6.61
C PRO A 83 8.16 -23.30 -7.42
N GLU A 84 8.05 -23.24 -8.77
CA GLU A 84 8.23 -24.42 -9.62
C GLU A 84 9.72 -24.71 -9.88
N VAL A 85 10.57 -23.69 -9.80
CA VAL A 85 12.02 -23.80 -10.07
C VAL A 85 12.82 -23.98 -8.79
N ASP A 86 12.52 -23.19 -7.74
CA ASP A 86 13.20 -23.21 -6.44
C ASP A 86 12.20 -23.06 -5.28
N PRO A 87 11.52 -24.17 -4.90
CA PRO A 87 10.51 -24.15 -3.84
C PRO A 87 11.10 -23.80 -2.47
N GLU A 88 12.37 -24.14 -2.18
CA GLU A 88 12.99 -23.83 -0.89
C GLU A 88 13.26 -22.32 -0.74
N ALA A 89 13.76 -21.67 -1.80
CA ALA A 89 13.93 -20.22 -1.80
C ALA A 89 12.58 -19.49 -1.70
N PHE A 90 11.55 -20.00 -2.39
CA PHE A 90 10.19 -19.46 -2.27
C PHE A 90 9.63 -19.61 -0.85
N GLU A 91 9.75 -20.79 -0.24
CA GLU A 91 9.29 -21.01 1.14
C GLU A 91 10.00 -20.08 2.13
N LYS A 92 11.31 -19.87 1.96
CA LYS A 92 12.07 -18.92 2.77
C LYS A 92 11.59 -17.48 2.57
N TRP A 93 11.33 -17.09 1.33
CA TRP A 93 10.80 -15.76 0.99
C TRP A 93 9.40 -15.56 1.61
N ALA A 94 8.49 -16.51 1.41
CA ALA A 94 7.12 -16.46 1.92
C ALA A 94 7.07 -16.51 3.45
N GLY A 95 7.95 -17.30 4.08
CA GLY A 95 8.08 -17.38 5.54
C GLY A 95 8.60 -16.07 6.15
N HIS A 96 9.44 -15.34 5.43
CA HIS A 96 9.95 -14.03 5.85
C HIS A 96 8.92 -12.91 5.62
N TYR A 97 8.33 -12.85 4.43
CA TYR A 97 7.36 -11.84 4.03
C TYR A 97 5.92 -12.36 4.13
N GLN A 98 5.45 -12.50 5.38
CA GLN A 98 4.10 -13.01 5.69
C GLN A 98 2.96 -12.15 5.14
N THR A 99 3.22 -10.87 4.84
CA THR A 99 2.27 -9.96 4.21
C THR A 99 2.97 -9.17 3.11
N LEU A 100 2.20 -8.74 2.10
CA LEU A 100 2.72 -7.85 1.06
C LEU A 100 3.32 -6.57 1.66
N GLY A 101 2.70 -6.01 2.70
CA GLY A 101 3.22 -4.82 3.40
C GLY A 101 4.61 -5.04 3.99
N ASN A 102 4.93 -6.23 4.51
CA ASN A 102 6.27 -6.52 5.02
C ASN A 102 7.34 -6.44 3.92
N TYR A 103 7.06 -7.02 2.76
CA TYR A 103 7.95 -6.93 1.61
C TYR A 103 8.11 -5.49 1.12
N LEU A 104 7.00 -4.75 0.99
CA LEU A 104 7.02 -3.38 0.47
C LEU A 104 7.77 -2.40 1.36
N VAL A 105 7.68 -2.56 2.68
CA VAL A 105 8.44 -1.74 3.64
C VAL A 105 9.94 -1.96 3.46
N ASP A 106 10.38 -3.22 3.40
CA ASP A 106 11.79 -3.55 3.28
C ASP A 106 12.34 -3.17 1.89
N ALA A 107 11.56 -3.39 0.82
CA ALA A 107 11.91 -2.97 -0.54
C ALA A 107 12.02 -1.44 -0.65
N ASN A 108 11.17 -0.68 0.03
CA ASN A 108 11.24 0.77 0.09
C ASN A 108 12.48 1.25 0.86
N ALA A 109 12.72 0.67 2.04
CA ALA A 109 13.88 1.00 2.88
C ALA A 109 15.22 0.68 2.18
N GLY A 110 15.25 -0.40 1.39
CA GLY A 110 16.41 -0.78 0.58
C GLY A 110 16.57 -0.01 -0.74
N GLY A 111 15.64 0.90 -1.08
CA GLY A 111 15.64 1.64 -2.34
C GLY A 111 15.32 0.79 -3.57
N ALA A 112 14.87 -0.46 -3.37
CA ALA A 112 14.49 -1.38 -4.44
C ALA A 112 13.14 -1.00 -5.05
N LEU A 113 12.27 -0.28 -4.33
CA LEU A 113 11.02 0.29 -4.82
C LEU A 113 10.81 1.68 -4.22
N THR A 114 10.13 2.57 -4.92
CA THR A 114 9.60 3.81 -4.33
C THR A 114 8.15 3.59 -3.90
N CYS A 115 7.94 3.38 -2.60
CA CYS A 115 6.62 3.12 -2.02
C CYS A 115 6.04 4.38 -1.37
N LEU A 116 4.85 4.77 -1.81
CA LEU A 116 4.06 5.84 -1.23
C LEU A 116 2.84 5.26 -0.51
N THR A 117 2.30 6.01 0.44
CA THR A 117 1.07 5.67 1.16
C THR A 117 0.05 6.76 0.97
N LEU A 118 -1.19 6.37 0.69
CA LEU A 118 -2.31 7.29 0.59
C LEU A 118 -2.85 7.61 2.00
N ALA A 119 -3.08 8.90 2.26
CA ALA A 119 -3.62 9.43 3.50
C ALA A 119 -4.78 10.40 3.19
N PRO A 120 -6.03 10.08 3.59
CA PRO A 120 -6.42 8.89 4.35
C PRO A 120 -6.27 7.59 3.54
N GLY A 121 -6.13 6.46 4.24
CA GLY A 121 -6.31 5.15 3.63
C GLY A 121 -7.75 4.99 3.15
N ILE A 122 -7.93 4.40 1.97
CA ILE A 122 -9.23 4.22 1.32
C ILE A 122 -9.65 2.74 1.20
N ALA A 123 -8.77 1.82 1.56
CA ALA A 123 -8.98 0.38 1.44
C ALA A 123 -8.73 -0.31 2.78
N SER A 124 -9.74 -1.00 3.30
CA SER A 124 -9.65 -1.76 4.54
C SER A 124 -10.45 -3.06 4.43
N THR A 125 -10.14 -4.03 5.29
CA THR A 125 -10.87 -5.32 5.30
C THR A 125 -12.24 -5.14 5.96
N ARG A 126 -13.22 -5.95 5.53
CA ARG A 126 -14.58 -5.91 6.14
C ARG A 126 -14.58 -6.16 7.64
N SER A 127 -13.63 -6.95 8.15
CA SER A 127 -13.50 -7.25 9.58
C SER A 127 -13.08 -6.01 10.38
N LEU A 128 -12.12 -5.23 9.86
CA LEU A 128 -11.66 -3.98 10.46
C LEU A 128 -12.72 -2.87 10.40
N ILE A 129 -13.45 -2.77 9.28
CA ILE A 129 -14.57 -1.83 9.16
C ILE A 129 -15.65 -2.14 10.22
N ARG A 130 -16.01 -3.42 10.39
CA ARG A 130 -17.02 -3.85 11.37
C ARG A 130 -16.59 -3.63 12.81
N SER A 131 -15.30 -3.69 13.12
CA SER A 131 -14.79 -3.45 14.48
C SER A 131 -14.71 -1.95 14.83
N GLY A 132 -15.07 -1.07 13.89
CA GLY A 132 -14.96 0.38 14.09
C GLY A 132 -13.52 0.86 14.08
N ALA A 133 -12.57 0.04 13.60
CA ALA A 133 -11.19 0.42 13.35
C ALA A 133 -11.11 1.26 12.06
N ILE A 134 -11.91 2.33 11.99
CA ILE A 134 -11.79 3.34 10.95
C ILE A 134 -10.52 4.14 11.26
N GLU A 135 -9.55 4.00 10.37
CA GLU A 135 -8.15 4.38 10.51
C GLU A 135 -7.99 5.92 10.64
N SER A 136 -7.71 6.41 11.85
CA SER A 136 -7.38 7.81 12.19
C SER A 136 -8.52 8.85 12.14
N GLU A 137 -8.33 9.97 12.87
CA GLU A 137 -9.21 11.16 12.81
C GLU A 137 -9.39 11.70 11.38
N TYR A 138 -8.41 11.46 10.49
CA TYR A 138 -8.44 11.90 9.11
C TYR A 138 -9.47 11.14 8.27
N SER A 139 -9.63 9.83 8.44
CA SER A 139 -10.64 9.05 7.71
C SER A 139 -12.06 9.48 8.09
N ARG A 140 -12.29 9.89 9.34
CA ARG A 140 -13.58 10.47 9.78
C ARG A 140 -13.94 11.74 9.01
N ARG A 141 -12.95 12.53 8.58
CA ARG A 141 -13.17 13.79 7.83
C ARG A 141 -13.69 13.56 6.41
N PHE A 142 -13.45 12.37 5.84
CA PHE A 142 -13.90 11.99 4.49
C PHE A 142 -15.04 10.96 4.50
N SER A 143 -15.55 10.59 5.69
CA SER A 143 -16.66 9.66 5.89
C SER A 143 -18.01 10.37 6.17
N LEU A 144 -18.07 11.71 6.03
CA LEU A 144 -19.26 12.54 6.22
C LEU A 144 -19.72 13.18 4.91
#